data_AF-A0A517MDP6-F1
#
_entry.id   AF-A0A517MDP6-F1
#
_cell.length_a   1.000
_cell.length_b   1.000
_cell.length_c   1.000
_cell.angle_alpha   90.00
_cell.angle_beta   90.00
_cell.angle_gamma   90.00
#
_symmetry.space_group_name_H-M   'P 1'
#
loop_
_entity.id
_entity.type
_entity.pdbx_description
1 polymer ?
#
loop_
_entity_poly.entity_id
_entity_poly.type
_entity_poly.pdbx_seq_one_letter_code
_entity_poly.pdbx_strand_id
1 'polypeptide(L)'
;MPAFKTEVPHSLSQEDARERVDQMKDSIHEQYPGLVSDLSSEWNENTLSLQFSVYGFKIQSALEVHVECVIVNGNIPLAALPFKGKVQQTIGDKLSELLG
;
A
#
# COMPACT_ATOMS: atom_id res chain seq x y z
N MET A 1 -1.67 3.92 -17.26
CA MET A 1 -1.65 4.58 -15.94
C MET A 1 -0.20 4.75 -15.52
N PRO A 2 0.23 5.91 -15.03
CA PRO A 2 1.54 6.07 -14.39
C PRO A 2 1.70 5.11 -13.21
N ALA A 3 2.79 4.35 -13.21
CA ALA A 3 3.16 3.51 -12.09
C ALA A 3 4.05 4.26 -11.09
N PHE A 4 3.96 3.88 -9.82
CA PHE A 4 4.93 4.17 -8.76
C PHE A 4 5.41 2.86 -8.15
N LYS A 5 6.66 2.85 -7.67
CA LYS A 5 7.26 1.74 -6.95
C LYS A 5 7.91 2.25 -5.68
N THR A 6 7.79 1.52 -4.59
CA THR A 6 8.52 1.76 -3.34
C THR A 6 8.93 0.44 -2.74
N GLU A 7 10.11 0.41 -2.16
CA GLU A 7 10.67 -0.77 -1.51
C GLU A 7 10.98 -0.38 -0.07
N VAL A 8 10.47 -1.17 0.87
CA VAL A 8 10.65 -0.96 2.30
C VAL A 8 11.39 -2.18 2.85
N PRO A 9 12.68 -2.05 3.22
CA PRO A 9 13.44 -3.16 3.78
C PRO A 9 12.95 -3.48 5.21
N HIS A 10 13.03 -4.75 5.60
CA HIS A 10 12.74 -5.22 6.95
C HIS A 10 13.62 -6.40 7.35
N SER A 11 13.66 -6.70 8.65
CA SER A 11 14.37 -7.88 9.18
C SER A 11 13.44 -8.92 9.80
N LEU A 12 12.13 -8.78 9.56
CA LEU A 12 11.08 -9.70 9.99
C LEU A 12 11.03 -10.97 9.15
N SER A 13 10.43 -12.04 9.70
CA SER A 13 10.06 -13.21 8.90
C SER A 13 9.00 -12.83 7.86
N GLN A 14 8.88 -13.61 6.77
CA GLN A 14 7.87 -13.35 5.74
C GLN A 14 6.43 -13.40 6.29
N GLU A 15 6.18 -14.26 7.28
CA GLU A 15 4.87 -14.39 7.94
C GLU A 15 4.57 -13.17 8.82
N ASP A 16 5.53 -12.72 9.63
CA ASP A 16 5.37 -11.50 10.45
C ASP A 16 5.19 -10.27 9.54
N ALA A 17 6.00 -10.14 8.48
CA ALA A 17 5.88 -9.04 7.54
C ALA A 17 4.51 -9.03 6.86
N ARG A 18 3.98 -10.20 6.49
CA ARG A 18 2.63 -10.34 5.95
C ARG A 18 1.57 -9.90 6.94
N GLU A 19 1.66 -10.30 8.20
CA GLU A 19 0.71 -9.90 9.25
C GLU A 19 0.72 -8.37 9.44
N ARG A 20 1.91 -7.74 9.44
CA ARG A 20 2.02 -6.27 9.53
C ARG A 20 1.44 -5.56 8.31
N VAL A 21 1.61 -6.12 7.12
CA VAL A 21 1.00 -5.59 5.91
C VAL A 21 -0.53 -5.74 5.94
N ASP A 22 -1.07 -6.82 6.51
CA ASP A 22 -2.52 -6.97 6.68
C ASP A 22 -3.08 -5.96 7.69
N GLN A 23 -2.38 -5.74 8.82
CA GLN A 23 -2.72 -4.70 9.79
C GLN A 23 -2.68 -3.29 9.17
N MET A 24 -1.74 -3.03 8.26
CA MET A 24 -1.67 -1.77 7.52
C MET A 24 -3.00 -1.49 6.82
N LYS A 25 -3.52 -2.46 6.06
CA LYS A 25 -4.76 -2.34 5.30
C LYS A 25 -5.93 -1.97 6.20
N ASP A 26 -6.09 -2.63 7.35
CA ASP A 26 -7.18 -2.32 8.27
C ASP A 26 -7.04 -0.89 8.82
N SER A 27 -5.80 -0.48 9.09
CA SER A 27 -5.48 0.87 9.57
C SER A 27 -5.73 1.98 8.53
N ILE A 28 -5.76 1.67 7.23
CA ILE A 28 -6.03 2.67 6.16
C ILE A 28 -7.42 3.28 6.36
N HIS A 29 -8.43 2.45 6.65
CA HIS A 29 -9.79 2.93 6.83
C HIS A 29 -9.92 3.80 8.08
N GLU A 30 -9.22 3.44 9.16
CA GLU A 30 -9.24 4.16 10.43
C GLU A 30 -8.46 5.48 10.40
N GLN A 31 -7.31 5.53 9.70
CA GLN A 31 -6.46 6.72 9.65
C GLN A 31 -6.91 7.73 8.60
N TYR A 32 -7.63 7.30 7.57
CA TYR A 32 -8.07 8.16 6.48
C TYR A 32 -9.60 8.17 6.32
N PRO A 33 -10.38 8.38 7.41
CA PRO A 33 -11.83 8.36 7.34
C PRO A 33 -12.32 9.52 6.48
N GLY A 34 -13.19 9.21 5.51
CA GLY A 34 -13.74 10.19 4.56
C GLY A 34 -12.80 10.60 3.43
N LEU A 35 -11.52 10.24 3.48
CA LEU A 35 -10.57 10.43 2.38
C LEU A 35 -10.52 9.20 1.46
N VAL A 36 -10.55 8.00 2.04
CA VAL A 36 -10.51 6.73 1.34
C VAL A 36 -11.93 6.12 1.30
N SER A 37 -12.37 5.70 0.11
CA SER A 37 -13.61 4.94 -0.10
C SER A 37 -13.35 3.72 -0.96
N ASP A 38 -14.31 2.80 -1.02
CA ASP A 38 -14.26 1.61 -1.89
C ASP A 38 -12.99 0.76 -1.68
N LEU A 39 -12.50 0.69 -0.44
CA LEU A 39 -11.34 -0.12 -0.09
C LEU A 39 -11.69 -1.60 -0.29
N SER A 40 -10.97 -2.25 -1.19
CA SER A 40 -11.01 -3.67 -1.47
C SER A 40 -9.60 -4.21 -1.37
N SER A 41 -9.48 -5.39 -0.79
CA SER A 41 -8.20 -6.05 -0.56
C SER A 41 -8.31 -7.54 -0.82
N GLU A 42 -7.36 -8.11 -1.52
CA GLU A 42 -7.27 -9.55 -1.75
C GLU A 42 -5.82 -10.01 -1.60
N TRP A 43 -5.62 -11.05 -0.80
CA TRP A 43 -4.34 -11.73 -0.70
C TRP A 43 -4.25 -12.83 -1.75
N ASN A 44 -3.16 -12.83 -2.50
CA ASN A 44 -2.75 -13.92 -3.37
C ASN A 44 -1.33 -14.33 -2.96
N GLU A 45 -1.22 -15.46 -2.27
CA GLU A 45 0.02 -15.95 -1.66
C GLU A 45 0.70 -14.89 -0.75
N ASN A 46 1.76 -14.25 -1.24
CA ASN A 46 2.53 -13.22 -0.54
C ASN A 46 2.30 -11.81 -1.13
N THR A 47 1.31 -11.67 -2.01
CA THR A 47 0.96 -10.41 -2.65
C THR A 47 -0.41 -9.94 -2.17
N LEU A 48 -0.47 -8.76 -1.57
CA LEU A 48 -1.71 -8.08 -1.22
C LEU A 48 -2.08 -7.11 -2.34
N SER A 49 -3.17 -7.41 -3.04
CA SER A 49 -3.79 -6.49 -3.98
C SER A 49 -4.76 -5.57 -3.24
N LEU A 50 -4.49 -4.28 -3.26
CA LEU A 50 -5.34 -3.22 -2.71
C LEU A 50 -5.92 -2.37 -3.85
N GLN A 51 -7.20 -2.08 -3.75
CA GLN A 51 -7.88 -1.12 -4.59
C GLN A 51 -8.68 -0.18 -3.71
N PHE A 52 -8.56 1.13 -3.96
CA PHE A 52 -9.29 2.12 -3.18
C PHE A 52 -9.49 3.40 -3.99
N SER A 53 -10.45 4.22 -3.58
CA SER A 53 -10.76 5.51 -4.18
C SER A 53 -10.34 6.63 -3.24
N VAL A 54 -9.66 7.66 -3.77
CA VAL A 54 -9.32 8.88 -3.03
C VAL A 54 -9.74 10.08 -3.83
N TYR A 55 -10.55 10.97 -3.25
CA TYR A 55 -11.14 12.12 -3.97
C TYR A 55 -11.81 11.74 -5.30
N GLY A 56 -12.40 10.54 -5.39
CA GLY A 56 -13.01 10.01 -6.61
C GLY A 56 -12.05 9.39 -7.64
N PHE A 57 -10.74 9.36 -7.37
CA PHE A 57 -9.76 8.69 -8.21
C PHE A 57 -9.48 7.28 -7.70
N LYS A 58 -9.66 6.28 -8.57
CA LYS A 58 -9.34 4.88 -8.27
C LYS A 58 -7.84 4.67 -8.33
N ILE A 59 -7.27 4.18 -7.23
CA ILE A 59 -5.88 3.78 -7.07
C ILE A 59 -5.84 2.27 -6.92
N GLN A 60 -4.91 1.63 -7.60
CA GLN A 60 -4.65 0.20 -7.49
C GLN A 60 -3.21 0.02 -7.04
N SER A 61 -2.97 -0.83 -6.05
CA SER A 61 -1.63 -1.13 -5.56
C SER A 61 -1.49 -2.60 -5.21
N ALA A 62 -0.36 -3.19 -5.52
CA ALA A 62 0.05 -4.52 -5.10
C ALA A 62 1.23 -4.39 -4.13
N LEU A 63 1.15 -5.06 -2.99
CA LEU A 63 2.21 -5.14 -1.99
C LEU A 63 2.74 -6.56 -1.98
N GLU A 64 3.98 -6.75 -2.41
CA GLU A 64 4.66 -8.05 -2.48
C GLU A 64 5.57 -8.18 -1.26
N VAL A 65 5.30 -9.18 -0.43
CA VAL A 65 6.07 -9.45 0.80
C VAL A 65 7.19 -10.44 0.48
N HIS A 66 8.42 -9.95 0.49
CA HIS A 66 9.62 -10.76 0.37
C HIS A 66 10.25 -11.01 1.75
N VAL A 67 11.34 -11.77 1.77
CA VAL A 67 12.03 -12.15 3.00
C VAL A 67 12.73 -10.95 3.66
N GLU A 68 13.25 -10.02 2.86
CA GLU A 68 14.06 -8.89 3.34
C GLU A 68 13.43 -7.52 3.03
N CYS A 69 12.32 -7.49 2.30
CA CYS A 69 11.65 -6.26 1.94
C CYS A 69 10.18 -6.47 1.55
N VAL A 70 9.40 -5.39 1.63
CA VAL A 70 8.08 -5.30 1.01
C VAL A 70 8.18 -4.36 -0.18
N ILE A 71 7.74 -4.84 -1.35
CA ILE A 71 7.69 -4.05 -2.57
C ILE A 71 6.26 -3.60 -2.81
N VAL A 72 6.08 -2.29 -2.96
CA VAL A 72 4.79 -1.68 -3.29
C VAL A 72 4.82 -1.22 -4.74
N ASN A 73 3.91 -1.76 -5.55
CA ASN A 73 3.68 -1.37 -6.93
C ASN A 73 2.29 -0.76 -7.05
N GLY A 74 2.19 0.51 -7.42
CA GLY A 74 0.91 1.19 -7.53
C GLY A 74 0.69 1.89 -8.85
N ASN A 75 -0.56 1.94 -9.29
CA ASN A 75 -1.01 2.63 -10.48
C ASN A 75 -1.97 3.74 -10.09
N ILE A 76 -1.71 4.93 -10.60
CA ILE A 76 -2.54 6.12 -10.38
C ILE A 76 -3.08 6.63 -11.72
N PRO A 77 -4.32 7.15 -11.78
CA PRO A 77 -4.83 7.82 -12.98
C PRO A 77 -3.99 9.05 -13.32
N LEU A 78 -3.91 9.41 -14.61
CA LEU A 78 -3.18 10.61 -15.05
C LEU A 78 -3.67 11.89 -14.36
N ALA A 79 -4.98 11.98 -14.12
CA ALA A 79 -5.61 13.11 -13.44
C ALA A 79 -5.16 13.27 -11.97
N ALA A 80 -4.62 12.22 -11.34
CA ALA A 80 -4.15 12.21 -9.97
C ALA A 80 -2.61 12.17 -9.85
N LEU A 81 -1.88 12.37 -10.96
CA LEU A 81 -0.42 12.47 -10.99
C LEU A 81 0.20 13.41 -9.95
N PRO A 82 -0.35 14.61 -9.66
CA PRO A 82 0.21 15.49 -8.64
C PRO A 82 0.26 14.85 -7.24
N PHE A 83 -0.62 13.88 -6.98
CA PHE A 83 -0.68 13.16 -5.70
C PHE A 83 0.22 11.92 -5.66
N LYS A 84 0.79 11.48 -6.78
CA LYS A 84 1.63 10.27 -6.88
C LYS A 84 2.71 10.24 -5.80
N GLY A 85 3.48 11.33 -5.67
CA GLY A 85 4.56 11.42 -4.69
C GLY A 85 4.07 11.31 -3.25
N LYS A 86 2.96 11.98 -2.93
CA LYS A 86 2.36 11.93 -1.60
C LYS A 86 1.84 10.54 -1.27
N VAL A 87 1.14 9.87 -2.19
CA VAL A 87 0.65 8.50 -2.00
C VAL A 87 1.81 7.52 -1.80
N GLN A 88 2.84 7.61 -2.65
CA GLN A 88 4.03 6.79 -2.56
C GLN A 88 4.72 6.96 -1.20
N GLN A 89 4.92 8.21 -0.77
CA GLN A 89 5.54 8.52 0.50
C GLN A 89 4.70 8.02 1.67
N THR A 90 3.39 8.30 1.69
CA THR A 90 2.50 7.87 2.79
C THR A 90 2.45 6.35 2.94
N ILE A 91 2.41 5.59 1.85
CA ILE A 91 2.45 4.12 1.92
C ILE A 91 3.81 3.65 2.43
N GLY A 92 4.91 4.22 1.92
CA GLY A 92 6.27 3.88 2.35
C GLY A 92 6.52 4.17 3.84
N ASP A 93 6.11 5.36 4.30
CA ASP A 93 6.23 5.77 5.70
C ASP A 93 5.43 4.84 6.62
N LYS A 94 4.20 4.47 6.22
CA LYS A 94 3.36 3.60 7.03
C LYS A 94 3.88 2.17 7.12
N LEU A 95 4.37 1.63 6.00
CA LEU A 95 5.03 0.32 6.00
C LEU A 95 6.31 0.34 6.83
N SER A 96 7.10 1.41 6.74
CA SER A 96 8.34 1.54 7.53
C SER A 96 8.04 1.59 9.03
N GLU A 97 6.95 2.24 9.44
CA GLU A 97 6.50 2.26 10.84
C GLU A 97 6.08 0.87 11.34
N LEU A 98 5.42 0.07 10.49
CA LEU A 98 4.90 -1.25 10.87
C LEU A 98 5.94 -2.38 10.78
N LEU A 99 6.95 -2.23 9.91
CA LEU A 99 7.99 -3.21 9.63
C LEU A 99 9.31 -2.92 10.36
N GLY A 100 9.44 -1.74 10.97
CA GLY A 100 10.60 -1.31 11.77
C GLY A 100 10.64 -1.89 13.18
#